data_AF-A0A1H3FGW2-F1
#
_entry.id   AF-A0A1H3FGW2-F1
#
_cell.length_a   1.000
_cell.length_b   1.000
_cell.length_c   1.000
_cell.angle_alpha   90.00
_cell.angle_beta   90.00
_cell.angle_gamma   90.00
#
_symmetry.space_group_name_H-M   'P 1'
#
loop_
_entity.id
_entity.type
_entity.pdbx_description
1 polymer ?
#
loop_
_entity_poly.entity_id
_entity_poly.type
_entity_poly.pdbx_seq_one_letter_code
_entity_poly.pdbx_strand_id
1 'polypeptide(L)'
;MTNYMDSVRKAIESQYKGLCTIYEYKEIEDPDTGETIVSPEPVPVHENIPCKLSKKTIAPASEAEVANTIKYEPVLFISPDIKVKAGSIIEVTQHGTTRKFKRSGEPFVYETHQEIMLQRADTT
;
A
#
# COMPACT_ATOMS: atom_id res chain seq x y z
N MET A 1 5.45 14.51 -20.29
CA MET A 1 4.46 14.99 -19.31
C MET A 1 4.29 16.49 -19.58
N THR A 2 3.08 16.97 -19.86
CA THR A 2 2.85 18.40 -20.10
C THR A 2 3.06 19.15 -18.77
N ASN A 3 3.64 20.36 -18.78
CA ASN A 3 3.92 21.17 -17.57
C ASN A 3 2.75 21.25 -16.56
N TYR A 4 1.51 21.14 -17.05
CA TYR A 4 0.31 21.06 -16.23
C TYR A 4 0.27 19.82 -15.32
N MET A 5 0.52 18.61 -15.86
CA MET A 5 0.45 17.37 -15.08
C MET A 5 1.53 17.28 -14.00
N ASP A 6 2.70 17.86 -14.26
CA ASP A 6 3.76 17.96 -13.25
C ASP A 6 3.32 18.82 -12.05
N SER A 7 2.58 19.90 -12.29
CA SER A 7 2.04 20.75 -11.23
C SER A 7 0.95 20.02 -10.42
N VAL A 8 0.10 19.23 -11.08
CA VAL A 8 -0.93 18.41 -10.42
C VAL A 8 -0.28 17.33 -9.57
N ARG A 9 0.73 16.63 -10.10
CA ARG A 9 1.49 15.62 -9.36
C ARG A 9 2.14 16.23 -8.11
N LYS A 10 2.85 17.36 -8.25
CA LYS A 10 3.43 18.08 -7.11
C LYS A 10 2.40 18.48 -6.06
N ALA A 11 1.22 18.94 -6.48
CA ALA A 11 0.15 19.31 -5.56
C ALA A 11 -0.37 18.09 -4.77
N ILE A 12 -0.57 16.95 -5.43
CA ILE A 12 -0.98 15.69 -4.78
C ILE A 12 0.11 15.18 -3.84
N GLU A 13 1.35 15.07 -4.31
CA GLU A 13 2.49 14.60 -3.52
C GLU A 13 2.81 15.51 -2.34
N SER A 14 2.47 16.81 -2.39
CA SER A 14 2.58 17.71 -1.23
C SER A 14 1.73 17.29 -0.02
N GLN A 15 0.72 16.45 -0.25
CA GLN A 15 -0.13 15.87 0.79
C GLN A 15 0.43 14.57 1.37
N TYR A 16 1.56 14.06 0.86
CA TYR A 16 2.20 12.86 1.36
C TYR A 16 2.92 13.19 2.66
N LYS A 17 2.21 13.00 3.78
CA LYS A 17 2.71 13.24 5.13
C LYS A 17 3.23 11.98 5.82
N GLY A 18 3.17 10.84 5.13
CA GLY A 18 3.70 9.56 5.61
C GLY A 18 4.88 9.08 4.78
N LEU A 19 5.60 8.12 5.35
CA LEU A 19 6.61 7.32 4.65
C LEU A 19 6.17 5.87 4.71
N CYS A 20 6.38 5.13 3.61
CA CYS A 20 6.15 3.71 3.59
C CYS A 20 7.37 2.91 3.13
N THR A 21 7.47 1.70 3.66
CA THR A 21 8.39 0.66 3.20
C THR A 21 7.58 -0.52 2.70
N ILE A 22 7.92 -0.97 1.49
CA ILE A 22 7.26 -2.09 0.81
C ILE A 22 8.18 -3.29 0.89
N TYR A 23 7.65 -4.41 1.39
CA TYR A 23 8.33 -5.67 1.52
C TYR A 23 7.69 -6.71 0.61
N GLU A 24 8.52 -7.49 -0.06
CA GLU A 24 8.10 -8.56 -0.98
C GLU A 24 8.86 -9.85 -0.69
N TYR A 25 8.17 -10.97 -0.89
CA TYR A 25 8.81 -12.27 -0.99
C TYR A 25 9.55 -12.37 -2.33
N LYS A 26 10.78 -12.90 -2.30
CA LYS A 26 11.61 -13.07 -3.51
C LYS A 26 11.91 -14.55 -3.72
N GLU A 27 12.09 -14.93 -4.97
CA GLU A 27 12.70 -16.21 -5.32
C GLU A 27 14.19 -16.16 -4.97
N ILE A 28 14.64 -17.12 -4.18
CA ILE A 28 16.04 -17.31 -3.76
C ILE A 28 16.44 -18.76 -4.02
N GLU A 29 17.73 -19.01 -4.19
CA GLU A 29 18.25 -20.37 -4.24
C GLU A 29 18.46 -20.90 -2.82
N ASP A 30 17.93 -22.08 -2.53
CA ASP A 30 18.13 -22.77 -1.27
C ASP A 30 19.61 -23.15 -1.14
N PRO A 31 20.31 -22.70 -0.09
CA PRO A 31 21.75 -22.93 0.05
C PRO A 31 22.12 -24.41 0.30
N ASP A 32 21.17 -25.22 0.78
CA ASP A 32 21.37 -26.62 1.10
C ASP A 32 21.03 -27.53 -0.10
N THR A 33 19.99 -27.19 -0.87
CA THR A 33 19.50 -28.03 -1.99
C THR A 33 19.78 -27.49 -3.39
N GLY A 34 20.06 -26.18 -3.53
CA GLY A 34 20.19 -25.51 -4.83
C GLY A 34 18.85 -25.27 -5.54
N GLU A 35 17.71 -25.53 -4.89
CA GLU A 35 16.39 -25.35 -5.48
C GLU A 35 15.95 -23.88 -5.40
N THR A 36 15.17 -23.41 -6.38
CA THR A 36 14.54 -22.09 -6.29
C THR A 36 13.34 -22.15 -5.33
N ILE A 37 13.44 -21.46 -4.21
CA ILE A 37 12.39 -21.34 -3.19
C ILE A 37 11.96 -19.89 -3.00
N VAL A 38 10.80 -19.68 -2.36
CA VAL A 38 10.37 -18.35 -1.91
C VAL A 38 11.06 -18.03 -0.59
N SER A 39 11.53 -16.79 -0.43
CA SER A 39 12.19 -16.34 0.79
C SER A 39 11.32 -16.57 2.03
N PRO A 40 11.86 -17.07 3.15
CA PRO A 40 11.07 -17.31 4.37
C PRO A 40 10.46 -16.02 4.94
N GLU A 41 11.20 -14.92 4.81
CA GLU A 41 10.78 -13.59 5.23
C GLU A 41 10.71 -12.64 4.01
N PRO A 42 9.79 -11.68 4.03
CA PRO A 42 9.72 -10.67 2.98
C PRO A 42 10.84 -9.64 3.17
N VAL A 43 11.47 -9.22 2.08
CA VAL A 43 12.59 -8.27 2.10
C VAL A 43 12.14 -6.90 1.58
N PRO A 44 12.72 -5.79 2.07
CA PRO A 44 12.39 -4.47 1.55
C PRO A 44 12.75 -4.37 0.06
N VAL A 45 11.84 -3.82 -0.74
CA VAL A 45 12.03 -3.53 -2.16
C VAL A 45 11.95 -2.04 -2.47
N HIS A 46 11.22 -1.29 -1.65
CA HIS A 46 11.14 0.17 -1.69
C HIS A 46 11.11 0.70 -0.26
N GLU A 47 12.02 1.59 0.09
CA GLU A 47 12.18 2.09 1.45
C GLU A 47 11.93 3.60 1.52
N ASN A 48 11.28 4.03 2.62
CA ASN A 48 11.06 5.44 2.93
C ASN A 48 10.41 6.25 1.78
N ILE A 49 9.45 5.64 1.08
CA ILE A 49 8.76 6.29 -0.02
C ILE A 49 7.69 7.25 0.52
N PRO A 50 7.67 8.53 0.07
CA PRO A 50 6.59 9.44 0.40
C PRO A 50 5.23 8.88 -0.01
N CYS A 51 4.29 8.88 0.93
CA CYS A 51 2.95 8.37 0.71
C CYS A 51 1.92 9.11 1.57
N LYS A 52 0.64 8.87 1.28
CA LYS A 52 -0.47 9.30 2.12
C LYS A 52 -1.36 8.12 2.43
N LEU A 53 -1.51 7.79 3.70
CA LEU A 53 -2.51 6.85 4.18
C LEU A 53 -3.81 7.59 4.43
N SER A 54 -4.86 7.17 3.73
CA SER A 54 -6.23 7.66 3.90
C SER A 54 -7.18 6.50 4.19
N LYS A 55 -8.47 6.80 4.27
CA LYS A 55 -9.54 5.81 4.38
C LYS A 55 -10.71 6.18 3.48
N LYS A 56 -11.36 5.17 2.93
CA LYS A 56 -12.64 5.28 2.23
C LYS A 56 -13.72 4.67 3.10
N THR A 57 -14.80 5.41 3.33
CA THR A 57 -15.98 4.88 4.03
C THR A 57 -16.72 3.94 3.09
N ILE A 58 -17.18 2.81 3.62
CA ILE A 58 -17.91 1.79 2.86
C ILE A 58 -19.32 1.73 3.41
N ALA A 59 -20.30 1.65 2.51
CA ALA A 59 -21.68 1.42 2.90
C ALA A 59 -21.82 -0.03 3.42
N PRO A 60 -22.57 -0.27 4.51
CA PRO A 60 -22.82 -1.62 4.99
C PRO A 60 -23.50 -2.47 3.92
N ALA A 61 -23.13 -3.75 3.83
CA ALA A 61 -23.62 -4.64 2.78
C ALA A 61 -25.05 -5.17 3.05
N SER A 62 -25.56 -4.99 4.27
CA SER A 62 -26.92 -5.39 4.67
C SER A 62 -27.43 -4.56 5.85
N GLU A 63 -28.74 -4.52 6.04
CA GLU A 63 -29.40 -3.87 7.19
C GLU A 63 -28.95 -4.45 8.54
N ALA A 64 -28.55 -5.73 8.59
CA ALA A 64 -28.02 -6.37 9.79
C ALA A 64 -26.64 -5.81 10.22
N GLU A 65 -25.84 -5.27 9.27
CA GLU A 65 -24.55 -4.61 9.58
C GLU A 65 -24.70 -3.15 9.99
N VAL A 66 -25.86 -2.53 9.77
CA VAL A 66 -26.14 -1.11 10.04
C VAL A 66 -26.08 -0.80 11.53
N ALA A 67 -26.30 -1.79 12.40
CA ALA A 67 -26.49 -1.57 13.82
C ALA A 67 -25.21 -1.20 14.61
N ASN A 68 -23.98 -1.39 14.11
CA ASN A 68 -22.81 -1.16 14.99
C ASN A 68 -21.42 -0.94 14.39
N THR A 69 -21.22 -0.72 13.08
CA THR A 69 -19.84 -0.49 12.59
C THR A 69 -19.76 0.42 11.37
N ILE A 70 -19.18 1.61 11.54
CA ILE A 70 -18.65 2.38 10.40
C ILE A 70 -17.47 1.59 9.83
N LYS A 71 -17.69 0.90 8.72
CA LYS A 71 -16.62 0.20 7.98
C LYS A 71 -15.85 1.19 7.13
N TYR A 72 -14.53 1.08 7.18
CA TYR A 72 -13.63 1.85 6.34
C TYR A 72 -12.53 0.95 5.80
N GLU A 73 -12.17 1.18 4.55
CA GLU A 73 -11.00 0.56 3.92
C GLU A 73 -9.85 1.57 3.93
N PRO A 74 -8.66 1.19 4.45
CA PRO A 74 -7.47 1.99 4.28
C PRO A 74 -7.06 2.04 2.80
N VAL A 75 -6.66 3.24 2.34
CA VAL A 75 -6.21 3.49 0.97
C VAL A 75 -4.85 4.16 1.03
N LEU A 76 -3.87 3.61 0.31
CA LEU A 76 -2.56 4.22 0.13
C LEU A 76 -2.53 5.03 -1.17
N PHE A 77 -2.14 6.29 -1.06
CA PHE A 77 -1.78 7.13 -2.19
C PHE A 77 -0.25 7.18 -2.27
N ILE A 78 0.30 6.85 -3.43
CA ILE A 78 1.74 6.79 -3.68
C ILE A 78 2.04 7.17 -5.13
N SER A 79 3.30 7.51 -5.43
CA SER A 79 3.78 7.75 -6.80
C SER A 79 3.36 6.61 -7.74
N PRO A 80 2.92 6.90 -8.99
CA PRO A 80 2.50 5.88 -9.94
C PRO A 80 3.68 5.04 -10.46
N ASP A 81 4.92 5.48 -10.22
CA ASP A 81 6.15 4.82 -10.67
C ASP A 81 6.55 3.63 -9.78
N ILE A 82 5.94 3.53 -8.58
CA ILE A 82 6.24 2.48 -7.60
C ILE A 82 5.43 1.23 -7.91
N LYS A 83 6.10 0.13 -8.22
CA LYS A 83 5.40 -1.14 -8.47
C LYS A 83 5.21 -1.88 -7.14
N VAL A 84 3.98 -2.27 -6.86
CA VAL A 84 3.62 -3.00 -5.64
C VAL A 84 2.97 -4.33 -6.02
N LYS A 85 3.68 -5.44 -5.84
CA LYS A 85 3.16 -6.76 -6.19
C LYS A 85 2.00 -7.21 -5.29
N ALA A 86 1.24 -8.19 -5.77
CA ALA A 86 0.20 -8.80 -4.95
C ALA A 86 0.88 -9.51 -3.77
N GLY A 87 0.25 -9.44 -2.58
CA GLY A 87 0.83 -10.03 -1.37
C GLY A 87 1.95 -9.21 -0.70
N SER A 88 2.39 -8.09 -1.27
CA SER A 88 3.36 -7.21 -0.62
C SER A 88 2.86 -6.73 0.74
N ILE A 89 3.78 -6.68 1.70
CA ILE A 89 3.56 -6.06 3.01
C ILE A 89 3.97 -4.60 2.92
N ILE A 90 3.12 -3.71 3.41
CA ILE A 90 3.34 -2.27 3.34
C ILE A 90 3.31 -1.74 4.77
N GLU A 91 4.47 -1.30 5.25
CA GLU A 91 4.59 -0.62 6.54
C GLU A 91 4.51 0.87 6.30
N VAL A 92 3.55 1.54 6.94
CA VAL A 92 3.33 2.98 6.78
C VAL A 92 3.49 3.67 8.12
N THR A 93 4.31 4.72 8.15
CA THR A 93 4.44 5.65 9.27
C THR A 93 3.84 6.99 8.88
N GLN A 94 2.77 7.42 9.55
CA GLN A 94 2.12 8.71 9.33
C GLN A 94 1.64 9.29 10.66
N HIS A 95 1.92 10.58 10.90
CA HIS A 95 1.55 11.30 12.14
C HIS A 95 1.97 10.56 13.43
N GLY A 96 3.21 10.06 13.46
CA GLY A 96 3.76 9.37 14.63
C GLY A 96 3.22 7.96 14.89
N THR A 97 2.39 7.41 14.00
CA THR A 97 1.88 6.04 14.11
C THR A 97 2.37 5.18 12.95
N THR A 98 2.90 4.00 13.27
CA THR A 98 3.33 2.99 12.30
C THR A 98 2.35 1.82 12.28
N ARG A 99 1.95 1.37 11.08
CA ARG A 99 1.04 0.24 10.88
C ARG A 99 1.48 -0.60 9.69
N LYS A 100 1.26 -1.91 9.77
CA LYS A 100 1.50 -2.85 8.68
C LYS A 100 0.19 -3.24 8.00
N PHE A 101 0.24 -3.26 6.68
CA PHE A 101 -0.87 -3.62 5.81
C PHE A 101 -0.42 -4.65 4.78
N LYS A 102 -1.39 -5.31 4.17
CA LYS A 102 -1.20 -6.08 2.94
C LYS A 102 -1.91 -5.36 1.80
N ARG A 103 -1.33 -5.38 0.61
CA ARG A 103 -2.03 -4.92 -0.60
C ARG A 103 -3.31 -5.77 -0.78
N SER A 104 -4.44 -5.10 -1.02
CA SER A 104 -5.72 -5.70 -1.38
C SER A 104 -6.16 -5.21 -2.76
N GLY A 105 -6.65 -6.12 -3.60
CA GLY A 105 -7.09 -5.79 -4.96
C GLY A 105 -6.00 -5.27 -5.89
N GLU A 106 -6.41 -4.79 -7.06
CA GLU A 106 -5.54 -4.13 -8.04
C GLU A 106 -5.44 -2.63 -7.76
N PRO A 107 -4.23 -2.02 -7.84
CA PRO A 107 -4.07 -0.58 -7.75
C PRO A 107 -4.82 0.15 -8.86
N PHE A 108 -5.41 1.29 -8.52
CA PHE A 108 -5.92 2.22 -9.50
C PHE A 108 -4.82 3.22 -9.86
N VAL A 109 -4.28 3.16 -11.07
CA VAL A 109 -3.11 3.95 -11.48
C VAL A 109 -3.55 5.16 -12.32
N TYR A 110 -3.11 6.35 -11.92
CA TYR A 110 -3.26 7.61 -12.66
C TYR A 110 -1.89 8.12 -13.10
N GLU A 111 -1.86 9.13 -13.97
CA GLU A 111 -0.59 9.76 -14.40
C GLU A 111 0.19 10.41 -13.25
N THR A 112 -0.50 10.81 -12.18
CA THR A 112 0.07 11.63 -11.09
C THR A 112 0.27 10.87 -9.79
N HIS A 113 -0.45 9.77 -9.59
CA HIS A 113 -0.44 8.94 -8.39
C HIS A 113 -1.09 7.60 -8.69
N GLN A 114 -0.99 6.66 -7.77
CA GLN A 114 -1.85 5.48 -7.74
C GLN A 114 -2.52 5.34 -6.38
N GLU A 115 -3.66 4.67 -6.37
CA GLU A 115 -4.42 4.30 -5.19
C GLU A 115 -4.33 2.79 -4.98
N ILE A 116 -3.93 2.37 -3.79
CA ILE A 116 -3.80 0.95 -3.43
C ILE A 116 -4.73 0.69 -2.25
N MET A 117 -5.72 -0.20 -2.43
CA MET A 117 -6.54 -0.65 -1.32
C MET A 117 -5.71 -1.53 -0.39
N LEU A 118 -5.90 -1.39 0.91
CA LEU A 118 -5.10 -2.07 1.92
C LEU A 118 -5.98 -2.86 2.88
N GLN A 119 -5.48 -4.00 3.34
CA GLN A 119 -6.02 -4.74 4.46
C GLN A 119 -5.04 -4.65 5.64
N ARG A 120 -5.54 -4.46 6.87
CA ARG A 120 -4.65 -4.44 8.04
C ARG A 120 -4.07 -5.84 8.27
N ALA A 121 -2.78 -5.91 8.60
CA ALA A 121 -2.11 -7.19 8.85
C ALA A 121 -2.48 -7.81 10.22
N ASP A 122 -3.09 -7.03 11.13
CA ASP A 122 -3.49 -7.43 12.49
C ASP A 122 -4.84 -8.16 12.56
N THR A 123 -5.57 -8.28 11.45
CA THR A 123 -6.95 -8.81 11.41
C THR A 123 -7.07 -10.17 10.70
N THR A 124 -5.99 -10.96 10.63
CA THR A 124 -6.02 -12.35 10.12
C THR A 124 -5.85 -13.34 11.24
#